data_AF-A0A2W1B1F5-F1
#
_entry.id   AF-A0A2W1B1F5-F1
#
_cell.length_a   1.000
_cell.length_b   1.000
_cell.length_c   1.000
_cell.angle_alpha   90.00
_cell.angle_beta   90.00
_cell.angle_gamma   90.00
#
_symmetry.space_group_name_H-M   'P 1'
#
loop_
_entity.id
_entity.type
_entity.pdbx_description
1 polymer ?
#
loop_
_entity_poly.entity_id
_entity_poly.type
_entity_poly.pdbx_seq_one_letter_code
_entity_poly.pdbx_strand_id
1 'polypeptide(L)' 'MPSSLSIKNVPDETVERLRRRAKRNHRSLQGELMTILEEAVGEGRASFLDAYRRGGEAAFRTPSESIAMIREDRDGR' A
#
# COMPACT_ATOMS: atom_id res chain seq x y z
N MET A 1 6.62 -26.00 -6.48
CA MET A 1 5.43 -26.60 -7.12
C MET A 1 4.32 -25.58 -7.11
N PRO A 2 3.55 -25.37 -8.19
CA PRO A 2 2.42 -24.44 -8.17
C PRO A 2 1.33 -24.98 -7.23
N SER A 3 0.86 -24.14 -6.31
CA SER A 3 -0.26 -24.45 -5.41
C SER A 3 -1.53 -23.78 -5.92
N SER A 4 -2.62 -24.52 -6.06
CA SER A 4 -3.93 -23.97 -6.40
C SER A 4 -4.69 -23.55 -5.14
N LEU A 5 -5.28 -22.35 -5.16
CA LEU A 5 -6.14 -21.85 -4.09
C LEU A 5 -7.58 -21.80 -4.61
N SER A 6 -8.53 -22.35 -3.84
CA SER A 6 -9.95 -22.29 -4.14
C SER A 6 -10.69 -21.67 -2.96
N ILE A 7 -11.48 -20.64 -3.23
CA ILE A 7 -12.29 -19.94 -2.23
C ILE A 7 -13.76 -20.33 -2.48
N LYS A 8 -14.39 -20.96 -1.49
CA LYS A 8 -15.80 -21.38 -1.57
C LYS A 8 -16.71 -20.28 -1.01
N ASN A 9 -17.97 -20.26 -1.47
CA ASN A 9 -19.03 -19.37 -0.98
C ASN A 9 -18.70 -17.88 -1.08
N VAL A 10 -18.03 -17.46 -2.15
CA VAL A 10 -17.78 -16.04 -2.41
C VAL A 10 -19.11 -15.37 -2.80
N PRO A 11 -19.53 -14.28 -2.12
CA PRO A 11 -20.75 -13.57 -2.51
C PRO A 11 -20.65 -13.03 -3.94
N ASP A 12 -21.73 -13.15 -4.71
CA ASP A 12 -21.77 -12.74 -6.13
C ASP A 12 -21.37 -11.27 -6.33
N GLU A 13 -21.80 -10.38 -5.43
CA GLU A 13 -21.42 -8.97 -5.47
C GLU A 13 -19.89 -8.79 -5.38
N THR A 14 -19.22 -9.62 -4.60
CA THR A 14 -17.76 -9.59 -4.45
C THR A 14 -17.09 -10.02 -5.75
N VAL A 15 -17.59 -11.08 -6.39
CA VAL A 15 -17.10 -11.54 -7.70
C VAL A 15 -17.27 -10.45 -8.76
N GLU A 16 -18.41 -9.77 -8.79
CA GLU A 16 -18.67 -8.69 -9.74
C GLU A 16 -17.81 -7.45 -9.51
N ARG A 17 -17.55 -7.10 -8.25
CA ARG A 17 -16.59 -6.03 -7.91
C ARG A 17 -15.17 -6.38 -8.36
N LEU A 18 -14.74 -7.63 -8.17
CA LEU A 18 -13.44 -8.12 -8.63
C LEU A 18 -13.36 -8.12 -10.16
N ARG A 19 -14.41 -8.57 -10.87
CA ARG A 19 -14.47 -8.55 -12.34
C ARG A 19 -14.38 -7.13 -12.88
N ARG A 20 -15.10 -6.17 -12.27
CA ARG A 20 -14.99 -4.74 -12.65
C ARG A 20 -13.59 -4.20 -12.40
N ARG A 21 -12.99 -4.51 -11.25
CA ARG A 21 -11.62 -4.10 -10.91
C ARG A 21 -10.61 -4.65 -11.93
N ALA A 22 -10.70 -5.94 -12.27
CA ALA A 22 -9.86 -6.58 -13.28
C ALA A 22 -10.00 -5.91 -14.66
N LYS A 23 -11.24 -5.62 -15.10
CA LYS A 23 -11.50 -4.89 -16.35
C LYS A 23 -10.84 -3.51 -16.37
N ARG A 24 -10.94 -2.74 -15.28
CA ARG A 24 -10.30 -1.41 -15.18
C ARG A 24 -8.78 -1.50 -15.23
N ASN A 25 -8.21 -2.53 -14.62
CA ASN A 25 -6.78 -2.75 -14.59
C ASN A 25 -6.25 -3.47 -15.85
N HIS A 26 -7.12 -3.72 -16.84
CA HIS A 26 -6.82 -4.45 -18.07
C HIS A 26 -6.18 -5.83 -17.82
N ARG A 27 -6.62 -6.52 -16.76
CA ARG A 27 -6.13 -7.84 -16.33
C ARG A 27 -7.23 -8.89 -16.35
N SER A 28 -6.83 -10.16 -16.44
CA SER A 28 -7.75 -11.28 -16.19
C SER A 28 -8.16 -11.31 -14.71
N LEU A 29 -9.26 -11.99 -14.39
CA LEU A 29 -9.69 -12.15 -12.99
C LEU A 29 -8.64 -12.86 -12.15
N GLN A 30 -7.99 -13.89 -12.70
CA GLN A 30 -6.90 -14.59 -12.04
C GLN A 30 -5.69 -13.68 -11.80
N GLY A 31 -5.31 -12.86 -12.79
CA GLY A 31 -4.21 -11.91 -12.64
C GLY A 31 -4.49 -10.84 -11.59
N GLU A 32 -5.72 -10.32 -11.54
CA GLU A 32 -6.15 -9.37 -10.51
C GLU A 32 -6.12 -9.99 -9.11
N LEU A 33 -6.59 -11.22 -8.96
CA LEU A 33 -6.52 -11.95 -7.69
C LEU A 33 -5.07 -12.17 -7.25
N MET A 34 -4.17 -12.52 -8.19
CA MET A 34 -2.76 -12.67 -7.88
C MET A 34 -2.16 -11.34 -7.41
N THR A 35 -2.44 -10.23 -8.09
CA THR A 35 -1.99 -8.89 -7.66
C THR A 35 -2.49 -8.55 -6.26
N ILE A 36 -3.77 -8.81 -5.96
CA ILE A 36 -4.32 -8.54 -4.61
C ILE A 36 -3.62 -9.40 -3.55
N LEU A 37 -3.35 -10.67 -3.86
CA LEU A 37 -2.65 -11.57 -2.94
C LEU A 37 -1.18 -11.16 -2.75
N GLU A 38 -0.49 -10.80 -3.82
CA GLU A 38 0.89 -10.27 -3.78
C GLU A 38 0.96 -8.94 -3.00
N GLU A 39 -0.02 -8.05 -3.17
CA GLU A 39 -0.13 -6.81 -2.38
C GLU A 39 -0.43 -7.09 -0.89
N ALA A 40 -1.25 -8.10 -0.60
CA ALA A 40 -1.63 -8.46 0.76
C ALA A 40 -0.53 -9.21 1.52
N VAL A 41 0.30 -9.99 0.82
CA VAL A 41 1.39 -10.78 1.39
C VAL A 41 2.74 -10.05 1.32
N GLY A 42 2.94 -9.22 0.31
CA GLY A 42 4.14 -8.41 0.18
C GLY A 42 4.21 -7.36 1.28
N GLU A 43 5.37 -7.24 1.92
CA GLU A 43 5.70 -6.14 2.86
C GLU A 43 5.81 -4.76 2.15
N GLY A 44 5.21 -4.62 0.96
CA GLY A 44 5.27 -3.48 0.05
C GLY A 44 4.27 -2.38 0.36
N ARG A 45 4.05 -2.15 1.65
CA ARG A 45 3.67 -0.92 2.33
C ARG A 45 3.57 -1.41 3.74
N ALA A 46 4.61 -1.20 4.56
CA ALA A 46 4.38 -1.09 5.99
C ALA A 46 3.10 -0.26 6.12
N SER A 47 2.01 -0.91 6.54
CA SER A 47 0.72 -0.27 6.64
C SER A 47 0.99 1.04 7.35
N PHE A 48 0.34 2.13 6.96
CA PHE A 48 0.45 3.38 7.73
C PHE A 48 0.32 3.11 9.25
N LEU A 49 -0.50 2.11 9.61
CA LEU A 49 -0.64 1.55 10.96
C LEU A 49 0.58 0.74 11.47
N ASP A 50 1.30 0.00 10.64
CA ASP A 50 2.56 -0.66 11.00
C ASP A 50 3.70 0.32 11.18
N ALA A 51 3.81 1.34 10.32
CA ALA A 51 4.76 2.43 10.47
C ALA A 51 4.48 3.22 11.76
N TYR A 52 3.20 3.51 12.06
CA TYR A 52 2.77 4.15 13.31
C TYR A 52 3.08 3.29 14.55
N ARG A 53 2.78 1.99 14.52
CA ARG A 53 3.07 1.06 15.64
C ARG A 53 4.56 0.86 15.87
N ARG A 54 5.36 0.77 14.80
CA ARG A 54 6.81 0.57 14.92
C ARG A 54 7.55 1.87 15.28
N GLY A 55 6.95 3.02 14.98
CA GLY A 55 7.62 4.32 15.01
C GLY A 55 7.50 5.14 16.29
N GLY A 56 6.43 5.00 17.07
CA GLY A 56 6.15 5.93 18.18
C GLY A 56 6.25 7.41 17.79
N GLU A 57 6.27 8.33 18.76
CA GLU A 57 6.39 9.79 18.51
C GLU A 57 7.66 10.19 17.73
N ALA A 58 8.67 9.30 17.63
CA ALA A 58 9.94 9.57 16.98
C ALA A 58 9.90 9.42 15.43
N ALA A 59 8.92 8.72 14.88
CA ALA A 59 8.84 8.52 13.42
C ALA A 59 8.32 9.76 12.66
N PHE A 60 7.73 10.72 13.38
CA PHE A 60 7.30 11.99 12.83
C PHE A 60 7.95 13.13 13.62
N ARG A 61 9.25 13.35 13.42
CA ARG A 61 9.87 14.59 13.88
C ARG A 61 9.23 15.76 13.14
N THR A 62 8.64 16.68 13.88
CA THR A 62 8.05 17.92 13.37
C THR A 62 9.12 18.83 12.74
N PRO A 63 8.73 19.69 11.78
CA PRO A 63 9.62 20.30 10.77
C PRO A 63 10.38 21.54 11.29
N SER A 64 11.16 21.41 12.35
CA SER A 64 12.06 22.50 12.78
C SER A 64 13.36 22.55 11.97
N GLU A 65 13.78 21.44 11.36
CA GLU A 65 14.96 21.40 10.47
C GLU A 65 14.74 22.22 9.19
N SER A 66 13.53 22.21 8.64
CA SER A 66 13.22 22.97 7.43
C SER A 66 13.36 24.48 7.64
N ILE A 67 13.07 24.98 8.84
CA ILE A 67 13.22 26.41 9.18
C ILE A 67 14.70 26.80 9.31
N ALA A 68 15.54 25.90 9.85
CA ALA A 68 16.97 26.14 9.98
C ALA A 68 17.65 26.21 8.59
N MET A 69 17.30 25.28 7.70
CA MET A 69 17.83 25.24 6.33
C MET A 69 17.45 26.48 5.51
N ILE A 70 16.22 26.98 5.64
CA ILE A 70 15.77 28.20 4.93
C ILE A 70 16.50 29.45 5.43
N ARG A 71 16.86 29.51 6.73
CA ARG A 71 17.62 30.64 7.29
C ARG A 71 19.07 30.62 6.80
N GLU A 72 19.69 29.46 6.77
CA GLU A 72 21.07 29.30 6.31
C GLU A 72 21.23 29.70 4.84
N ASP A 73 20.28 29.30 3.98
CA ASP A 73 20.29 29.65 2.55
C ASP A 73 19.99 31.14 2.29
N ARG A 74 19.30 31.79 3.24
CA ARG A 74 19.01 33.24 3.22
C ARG A 74 20.19 34.09 3.70
N ASP A 75 20.87 33.68 4.75
CA ASP A 75 21.94 34.44 5.40
C ASP A 75 23.30 34.27 4.68
N GLY A 76 23.39 33.34 3.72
CA GLY A 76 24.55 33.10 2.87
C GLY A 76 24.63 33.91 1.56
N ARG A 77 23.76 34.92 1.35
CA ARG A 77 23.76 35.80 0.16
C ARG A 77 24.22 37.22 0.46
#